data_AF-A0A497BFV4-F1
#
_entry.id   AF-A0A497BFV4-F1
#
_cell.length_a   1.000
_cell.length_b   1.000
_cell.length_c   1.000
_cell.angle_alpha   90.00
_cell.angle_beta   90.00
_cell.angle_gamma   90.00
#
_symmetry.space_group_name_H-M   'P 1'
#
loop_
_entity.id
_entity.type
_entity.pdbx_description
1 polymer ?
#
loop_
_entity_poly.entity_id
_entity_poly.type
_entity_poly.pdbx_seq_one_letter_code
_entity_poly.pdbx_strand_id
1 'polypeptide(L)'
;MVVAKAKAPSETQYVRKVQGWIFTLGAAVALRDLARAIRTGRTREFWKADREPLAERHQVPLEELVPVFEEGFLREARALRMEVPENLASLWLRRYGLARARDLSETTAKGLRALLAEAIKWGEHPEEAARRIRDLVGLTERQARALMARRRALLEEGLPPGKVEAIVSRQARRMLRRRAETIARTEFIAAQNHSRLEAWREAQRQGVIRRGAMKEWVTAFDERTCPICSALHGERRPLDEPFSIGVMAPPAHPACRCSINLV
;
A
#
# COMPACT_ATOMS: atom_id res chain seq x y z
N MET A 1 44.43 9.13 -46.31
CA MET A 1 43.20 9.50 -45.58
C MET A 1 43.42 9.23 -44.11
N VAL A 2 43.61 10.28 -43.31
CA VAL A 2 43.80 10.16 -41.85
C VAL A 2 42.42 9.92 -41.22
N VAL A 3 42.24 8.75 -40.61
CA VAL A 3 41.04 8.42 -39.84
C VAL A 3 41.06 9.27 -38.58
N ALA A 4 40.15 10.24 -38.49
CA ALA A 4 39.98 11.06 -37.29
C ALA A 4 39.56 10.14 -36.12
N LYS A 5 40.43 10.00 -35.11
CA LYS A 5 40.06 9.38 -33.83
C LYS A 5 38.92 10.18 -33.22
N ALA A 6 37.77 9.55 -33.03
CA ALA A 6 36.65 10.15 -32.32
C ALA A 6 37.12 10.60 -30.93
N LYS A 7 36.90 11.87 -30.60
CA LYS A 7 37.26 12.47 -29.31
C LYS A 7 36.47 11.73 -28.22
N ALA A 8 37.14 11.26 -27.17
CA ALA A 8 36.49 10.64 -26.02
C ALA A 8 35.40 11.59 -25.49
N PRO A 9 34.19 11.08 -25.15
CA PRO A 9 33.11 11.93 -24.65
C PRO A 9 33.56 12.70 -23.41
N SER A 10 33.09 13.94 -23.26
CA SER A 10 33.37 14.70 -22.04
C SER A 10 32.78 13.98 -20.82
N GLU A 11 33.39 14.14 -19.66
CA GLU A 11 32.96 13.54 -18.38
C GLU A 11 31.45 13.75 -18.13
N THR A 12 30.93 14.93 -18.49
CA THR A 12 29.50 15.27 -18.40
C THR A 12 28.60 14.52 -19.41
N GLN A 13 29.09 14.26 -20.63
CA GLN A 13 28.37 13.44 -21.62
C GLN A 13 28.36 11.96 -21.27
N TYR A 14 29.45 11.48 -20.67
CA TYR A 14 29.58 10.13 -20.15
C TYR A 14 28.61 9.89 -18.99
N VAL A 15 28.59 10.78 -18.00
CA VAL A 15 27.66 10.74 -16.86
C VAL A 15 26.19 10.75 -17.31
N ARG A 16 25.82 11.59 -18.29
CA ARG A 16 24.44 11.62 -18.82
C ARG A 16 24.04 10.34 -19.56
N LYS A 17 24.96 9.72 -20.30
CA LYS A 17 24.71 8.41 -20.94
C LYS A 17 24.52 7.32 -19.89
N VAL A 18 25.37 7.26 -18.88
CA VAL A 18 25.27 6.31 -17.76
C VAL A 18 23.95 6.47 -16.99
N GLN A 19 23.52 7.72 -16.72
CA GLN A 19 22.24 8.03 -16.05
C GLN A 19 21.00 7.58 -16.84
N GLY A 20 20.99 7.74 -18.17
CA GLY A 20 19.89 7.25 -19.01
C GLY A 20 19.77 5.73 -19.01
N TRP A 21 20.89 5.02 -18.83
CA TRP A 21 20.93 3.56 -18.85
C TRP A 21 20.52 2.94 -17.52
N ILE A 22 20.93 3.57 -16.40
CA ILE A 22 20.46 3.25 -15.05
C ILE A 22 18.93 3.22 -14.99
N PHE A 23 18.28 4.21 -15.58
CA PHE A 23 16.81 4.35 -15.57
C PHE A 23 16.06 3.25 -16.34
N THR A 24 16.72 2.63 -17.34
CA THR A 24 16.11 1.60 -18.20
C THR A 24 16.36 0.18 -17.66
N LEU A 25 17.40 -0.01 -16.84
CA LEU A 25 17.89 -1.32 -16.37
C LEU A 25 17.37 -1.73 -14.97
N GLY A 26 16.70 -0.85 -14.23
CA GLY A 26 16.06 -1.17 -12.94
C GLY A 26 14.99 -2.28 -13.01
N ALA A 27 14.55 -2.64 -14.21
CA ALA A 27 13.48 -3.61 -14.44
C ALA A 27 13.92 -5.10 -14.50
N ALA A 28 15.22 -5.41 -14.57
CA ALA A 28 15.69 -6.75 -14.94
C ALA A 28 16.42 -7.55 -13.83
N VAL A 29 16.36 -7.12 -12.57
CA VAL A 29 17.03 -7.84 -11.46
C VAL A 29 16.05 -8.78 -10.76
N ALA A 30 16.38 -10.07 -10.68
CA ALA A 30 15.59 -11.04 -9.94
C ALA A 30 15.60 -10.75 -8.43
N LEU A 31 14.50 -10.15 -7.93
CA LEU A 31 14.37 -9.63 -6.57
C LEU A 31 14.70 -10.63 -5.45
N ARG A 32 14.51 -11.94 -5.71
CA ARG A 32 14.77 -13.05 -4.79
C ARG A 32 16.27 -13.25 -4.52
N ASP A 33 17.09 -13.18 -5.56
CA ASP A 33 18.51 -13.49 -5.47
C ASP A 33 19.29 -12.32 -4.86
N LEU A 34 18.86 -11.09 -5.16
CA LEU A 34 19.33 -9.88 -4.50
C LEU A 34 18.94 -9.84 -3.00
N ALA A 35 17.73 -10.27 -2.63
CA ALA A 35 17.34 -10.37 -1.22
C ALA A 35 18.16 -11.40 -0.44
N ARG A 36 18.62 -12.47 -1.10
CA ARG A 36 19.55 -13.46 -0.52
C ARG A 36 20.95 -12.87 -0.34
N ALA A 37 21.43 -12.09 -1.32
CA ALA A 37 22.74 -11.44 -1.27
C ALA A 37 22.82 -10.44 -0.10
N ILE A 38 21.78 -9.61 0.10
CA ILE A 38 21.72 -8.65 1.21
C ILE A 38 21.75 -9.37 2.58
N ARG A 39 20.91 -10.38 2.79
CA ARG A 39 20.88 -11.14 4.06
C ARG A 39 22.20 -11.83 4.41
N THR A 40 22.99 -12.15 3.39
CA THR A 40 24.26 -12.87 3.56
C THR A 40 25.48 -11.97 3.47
N GLY A 41 25.30 -10.65 3.37
CA GLY A 41 26.40 -9.68 3.25
C GLY A 41 27.17 -9.78 1.93
N ARG A 42 26.62 -10.46 0.92
CA ARG A 42 27.26 -10.79 -0.38
C ARG A 42 26.75 -9.93 -1.53
N THR A 43 26.38 -8.70 -1.23
CA THR A 43 25.80 -7.76 -2.20
C THR A 43 26.80 -7.41 -3.31
N ARG A 44 28.09 -7.30 -2.97
CA ARG A 44 29.16 -6.95 -3.90
C ARG A 44 29.38 -8.05 -4.95
N GLU A 45 29.41 -9.32 -4.53
CA GLU A 45 29.57 -10.47 -5.42
C GLU A 45 28.36 -10.64 -6.34
N PHE A 46 27.15 -10.39 -5.83
CA PHE A 46 25.93 -10.40 -6.62
C PHE A 46 25.98 -9.37 -7.76
N TRP A 47 26.34 -8.12 -7.45
CA TRP A 47 26.40 -7.07 -8.48
C TRP A 47 27.50 -7.33 -9.51
N LYS A 48 28.63 -7.87 -9.09
CA LYS A 48 29.67 -8.31 -10.03
C LYS A 48 29.11 -9.32 -11.02
N ALA A 49 28.53 -10.42 -10.53
CA ALA A 49 28.00 -11.48 -11.39
C ALA A 49 26.86 -11.02 -12.32
N ASP A 50 25.96 -10.15 -11.86
CA ASP A 50 24.82 -9.65 -12.65
C ASP A 50 25.24 -8.63 -13.72
N ARG A 51 26.31 -7.86 -13.47
CA ARG A 51 26.65 -6.67 -14.28
C ARG A 51 27.96 -6.76 -15.04
N GLU A 52 28.79 -7.77 -14.78
CA GLU A 52 30.00 -8.06 -15.55
C GLU A 52 29.72 -8.18 -17.06
N PRO A 53 28.66 -8.87 -17.53
CA PRO A 53 28.34 -8.92 -18.98
C PRO A 53 27.94 -7.55 -19.58
N LEU A 54 27.41 -6.63 -18.76
CA LEU A 54 27.03 -5.28 -19.16
C LEU A 54 28.26 -4.34 -19.18
N ALA A 55 29.14 -4.46 -18.19
CA ALA A 55 30.38 -3.71 -18.11
C ALA A 55 31.30 -4.04 -19.30
N GLU A 56 31.43 -5.33 -19.64
CA GLU A 56 32.18 -5.80 -20.81
C GLU A 56 31.60 -5.26 -22.12
N ARG A 57 30.27 -5.36 -22.31
CA ARG A 57 29.58 -4.86 -23.50
C ARG A 57 29.82 -3.38 -23.77
N HIS A 58 30.03 -2.60 -22.71
CA HIS A 58 30.11 -1.14 -22.78
C HIS A 58 31.49 -0.57 -22.44
N GLN A 59 32.50 -1.42 -22.21
CA GLN A 59 33.89 -1.05 -21.95
C GLN A 59 34.05 -0.06 -20.78
N VAL A 60 33.24 -0.24 -19.74
CA VAL A 60 33.32 0.57 -18.52
C VAL A 60 33.91 -0.27 -17.38
N PRO A 61 34.87 0.26 -16.59
CA PRO A 61 35.36 -0.45 -15.40
C PRO A 61 34.21 -0.75 -14.43
N LEU A 62 34.05 -2.02 -14.07
CA LEU A 62 32.98 -2.48 -13.19
C LEU A 62 33.06 -1.80 -11.80
N GLU A 63 34.28 -1.50 -11.35
CA GLU A 63 34.59 -0.84 -10.08
C GLU A 63 34.05 0.59 -10.00
N GLU A 64 33.87 1.27 -11.13
CA GLU A 64 33.29 2.63 -11.19
C GLU A 64 31.76 2.60 -11.20
N LEU A 65 31.19 1.50 -11.68
CA LEU A 65 29.75 1.29 -11.78
C LEU A 65 29.14 0.82 -10.47
N VAL A 66 29.81 -0.11 -9.76
CA VAL A 66 29.30 -0.73 -8.53
C VAL A 66 28.86 0.31 -7.48
N PRO A 67 29.65 1.37 -7.16
CA PRO A 67 29.24 2.37 -6.18
C PRO A 67 28.03 3.20 -6.62
N VAL A 68 27.94 3.57 -7.91
CA VAL A 68 26.84 4.37 -8.48
C VAL A 68 25.54 3.57 -8.48
N PHE A 69 25.60 2.27 -8.78
CA PHE A 69 24.46 1.38 -8.72
C PHE A 69 24.09 1.00 -7.29
N GLU A 70 25.07 0.78 -6.40
CA GLU A 70 24.81 0.58 -4.97
C GLU A 70 24.14 1.81 -4.37
N GLU A 71 24.58 3.02 -4.68
CA GLU A 71 24.00 4.25 -4.14
C GLU A 71 22.62 4.57 -4.78
N GLY A 72 22.49 4.42 -6.10
CA GLY A 72 21.23 4.61 -6.82
C GLY A 72 20.17 3.59 -6.45
N PHE A 73 20.54 2.30 -6.38
CA PHE A 73 19.64 1.23 -5.96
C PHE A 73 19.45 1.16 -4.45
N LEU A 74 20.41 1.51 -3.58
CA LEU A 74 20.10 1.64 -2.14
C LEU A 74 19.15 2.81 -1.91
N ARG A 75 19.21 3.87 -2.71
CA ARG A 75 18.29 4.99 -2.64
C ARG A 75 16.90 4.64 -3.19
N GLU A 76 16.83 3.96 -4.34
CA GLU A 76 15.58 3.45 -4.91
C GLU A 76 15.01 2.28 -4.11
N ALA A 77 15.81 1.32 -3.65
CA ALA A 77 15.37 0.21 -2.82
C ALA A 77 15.07 0.63 -1.37
N ARG A 78 15.65 1.69 -0.82
CA ARG A 78 15.15 2.27 0.45
C ARG A 78 13.85 3.04 0.24
N ALA A 79 13.64 3.64 -0.94
CA ALA A 79 12.39 4.30 -1.31
C ALA A 79 11.27 3.31 -1.73
N LEU A 80 11.62 2.19 -2.36
CA LEU A 80 10.74 1.15 -2.91
C LEU A 80 10.58 -0.06 -1.97
N ARG A 81 11.50 -0.29 -1.02
CA ARG A 81 11.46 -1.36 0.00
C ARG A 81 11.58 -0.84 1.44
N MET A 82 10.83 0.19 1.81
CA MET A 82 10.21 0.07 3.13
C MET A 82 8.97 -0.79 2.93
N GLU A 83 9.17 -2.12 2.94
CA GLU A 83 8.13 -2.96 3.54
C GLU A 83 7.77 -2.25 4.84
N VAL A 84 6.52 -1.84 4.99
CA VAL A 84 6.06 -1.41 6.31
C VAL A 84 6.36 -2.61 7.19
N PRO A 85 7.31 -2.54 8.13
CA PRO A 85 7.57 -3.70 8.95
C PRO A 85 6.21 -4.10 9.55
N GLU A 86 5.84 -5.38 9.41
CA GLU A 86 4.46 -5.85 9.61
C GLU A 86 3.90 -5.41 10.98
N ASN A 87 4.81 -5.18 11.93
CA ASN A 87 4.53 -4.56 13.22
C ASN A 87 3.91 -3.16 13.11
N LEU A 88 4.36 -2.25 12.25
CA LEU A 88 3.86 -0.86 12.19
C LEU A 88 2.42 -0.80 11.68
N ALA A 89 2.02 -1.61 10.70
CA ALA A 89 0.63 -1.66 10.24
C ALA A 89 -0.29 -2.27 11.31
N SER A 90 0.14 -3.37 11.93
CA SER A 90 -0.57 -4.00 13.06
C SER A 90 -0.68 -3.05 14.27
N LEU A 91 0.40 -2.34 14.62
CA LEU A 91 0.45 -1.36 15.72
C LEU A 91 -0.43 -0.14 15.43
N TRP A 92 -0.38 0.39 14.21
CA TRP A 92 -1.25 1.50 13.80
C TRP A 92 -2.70 1.10 13.97
N LEU A 93 -3.07 -0.09 13.50
CA LEU A 93 -4.44 -0.58 13.58
C LEU A 93 -4.91 -0.80 15.02
N ARG A 94 -4.04 -1.34 15.90
CA ARG A 94 -4.33 -1.47 17.33
C ARG A 94 -4.58 -0.12 17.99
N ARG A 95 -3.87 0.93 17.57
CA ARG A 95 -3.91 2.26 18.20
C ARG A 95 -5.01 3.17 17.63
N TYR A 96 -5.21 3.18 16.32
CA TYR A 96 -6.04 4.16 15.61
C TYR A 96 -7.18 3.54 14.81
N GLY A 97 -7.23 2.21 14.70
CA GLY A 97 -8.22 1.51 13.90
C GLY A 97 -9.67 1.78 14.35
N LEU A 98 -10.59 1.62 13.41
CA LEU A 98 -12.05 1.75 13.56
C LEU A 98 -12.54 3.18 13.83
N ALA A 99 -11.70 4.21 13.68
CA ALA A 99 -12.11 5.61 13.86
C ALA A 99 -13.30 6.02 12.97
N ARG A 100 -13.52 5.32 11.85
CA ARG A 100 -14.61 5.57 10.90
C ARG A 100 -15.77 4.58 11.02
N ALA A 101 -15.64 3.53 11.83
CA ALA A 101 -16.67 2.52 11.99
C ALA A 101 -17.73 2.98 13.00
N ARG A 102 -18.99 3.06 12.57
CA ARG A 102 -20.12 3.51 13.39
C ARG A 102 -20.83 2.35 14.07
N ASP A 103 -21.53 2.62 15.17
CA ASP A 103 -22.40 1.66 15.89
C ASP A 103 -21.66 0.39 16.31
N LEU A 104 -20.53 0.56 17.01
CA LEU A 104 -19.78 -0.53 17.60
C LEU A 104 -19.68 -0.30 19.12
N SER A 105 -19.97 -1.33 19.90
CA SER A 105 -19.62 -1.33 21.33
C SER A 105 -18.11 -1.29 21.50
N GLU A 106 -17.63 -0.81 22.64
CA GLU A 106 -16.19 -0.79 22.93
C GLU A 106 -15.59 -2.21 22.92
N THR A 107 -16.30 -3.19 23.48
CA THR A 107 -15.90 -4.60 23.48
C THR A 107 -15.77 -5.15 22.06
N THR A 108 -16.76 -4.88 21.21
CA THR A 108 -16.72 -5.26 19.80
C THR A 108 -15.54 -4.59 19.09
N ALA A 109 -15.34 -3.28 19.31
CA ALA A 109 -14.24 -2.54 18.70
C ALA A 109 -12.87 -3.10 19.10
N LYS A 110 -12.68 -3.46 20.38
CA LYS A 110 -11.45 -4.12 20.86
C LYS A 110 -11.21 -5.46 20.16
N GLY A 111 -12.23 -6.31 20.07
CA GLY A 111 -12.14 -7.61 19.37
C GLY A 111 -11.84 -7.46 17.89
N LEU A 112 -12.50 -6.52 17.21
CA LEU A 112 -12.25 -6.20 15.80
C LEU A 112 -10.82 -5.73 15.56
N ARG A 113 -10.31 -4.79 16.38
CA ARG A 113 -8.91 -4.33 16.26
C ARG A 113 -7.92 -5.47 16.44
N ALA A 114 -8.15 -6.35 17.43
CA ALA A 114 -7.27 -7.48 17.69
C ALA A 114 -7.22 -8.44 16.48
N LEU A 115 -8.38 -8.84 15.95
CA LEU A 115 -8.47 -9.76 14.81
C LEU A 115 -7.91 -9.16 13.52
N LEU A 116 -8.23 -7.90 13.22
CA LEU A 116 -7.71 -7.24 12.03
C LEU A 116 -6.19 -7.02 12.13
N ALA A 117 -5.66 -6.72 13.32
CA ALA A 117 -4.23 -6.52 13.53
C ALA A 117 -3.45 -7.82 13.47
N GLU A 118 -4.04 -8.93 13.90
CA GLU A 118 -3.53 -10.28 13.68
C GLU A 118 -3.56 -10.65 12.19
N ALA A 119 -4.68 -10.39 11.50
CA ALA A 119 -4.80 -10.68 10.07
C ALA A 119 -3.74 -9.93 9.24
N ILE A 120 -3.50 -8.65 9.53
CA ILE A 120 -2.39 -7.88 8.90
C ILE A 120 -1.03 -8.51 9.22
N LYS A 121 -0.80 -8.92 10.48
CA LYS A 121 0.46 -9.53 10.90
C LYS A 121 0.76 -10.82 10.13
N TRP A 122 -0.25 -11.61 9.79
CA TRP A 122 -0.09 -12.86 9.05
C TRP A 122 -0.23 -12.69 7.52
N GLY A 123 -0.33 -11.45 7.02
CA GLY A 123 -0.45 -11.19 5.59
C GLY A 123 -1.78 -11.67 4.98
N GLU A 124 -2.84 -11.84 5.79
CA GLU A 124 -4.15 -12.26 5.29
C GLU A 124 -4.73 -11.24 4.31
N HIS A 125 -5.48 -11.71 3.31
CA HIS A 125 -6.19 -10.81 2.41
C HIS A 125 -7.40 -10.15 3.14
N PRO A 126 -7.75 -8.86 2.89
CA PRO A 126 -8.84 -8.18 3.57
C PRO A 126 -10.19 -8.91 3.51
N GLU A 127 -10.44 -9.68 2.45
CA GLU A 127 -11.66 -10.47 2.31
C GLU A 127 -11.70 -11.67 3.27
N GLU A 128 -10.56 -12.25 3.61
CA GLU A 128 -10.45 -13.32 4.60
C GLU A 128 -10.67 -12.76 6.00
N ALA A 129 -10.01 -11.65 6.31
CA ALA A 129 -10.23 -10.90 7.54
C ALA A 129 -11.70 -10.48 7.69
N ALA A 130 -12.37 -10.06 6.61
CA ALA A 130 -13.79 -9.75 6.58
C ALA A 130 -14.67 -10.95 6.98
N ARG A 131 -14.32 -12.16 6.53
CA ARG A 131 -15.03 -13.39 6.94
C ARG A 131 -14.89 -13.64 8.44
N ARG A 132 -13.70 -13.40 9.02
CA ARG A 132 -13.44 -13.57 10.46
C ARG A 132 -14.22 -12.57 11.33
N ILE A 133 -14.33 -11.32 10.89
CA ILE A 133 -14.97 -10.27 11.70
C ILE A 133 -16.49 -10.16 11.51
N ARG A 134 -17.07 -10.87 10.54
CA ARG A 134 -18.48 -10.75 10.15
C ARG A 134 -19.44 -10.94 11.32
N ASP A 135 -19.13 -11.87 12.20
CA ASP A 135 -20.03 -12.23 13.30
C ASP A 135 -19.86 -11.28 14.51
N LEU A 136 -18.87 -10.38 14.48
CA LEU A 136 -18.64 -9.36 15.51
C LEU A 136 -19.24 -7.99 15.16
N VAL A 137 -19.28 -7.59 13.88
CA VAL A 137 -19.56 -6.18 13.49
C VAL A 137 -20.98 -5.69 13.76
N GLY A 138 -21.95 -6.60 13.95
CA GLY A 138 -23.36 -6.29 14.17
C GLY A 138 -24.03 -5.47 13.04
N LEU A 139 -25.35 -5.32 13.12
CA LEU A 139 -26.06 -4.35 12.28
C LEU A 139 -26.00 -2.96 12.92
N THR A 140 -25.88 -1.93 12.09
CA THR A 140 -26.13 -0.54 12.54
C THR A 140 -27.59 -0.35 12.95
N GLU A 141 -27.87 0.66 13.77
CA GLU A 141 -29.24 0.97 14.17
C GLU A 141 -30.14 1.19 12.95
N ARG A 142 -29.63 1.96 11.96
CA ARG A 142 -30.33 2.20 10.69
C ARG A 142 -30.63 0.91 9.93
N GLN A 143 -29.67 -0.02 9.86
CA GLN A 143 -29.88 -1.32 9.19
C GLN A 143 -30.90 -2.18 9.93
N ALA A 144 -30.84 -2.20 11.26
CA ALA A 144 -31.80 -2.93 12.09
C ALA A 144 -33.22 -2.39 11.88
N ARG A 145 -33.41 -1.06 11.92
CA ARG A 145 -34.70 -0.42 11.63
C ARG A 145 -35.22 -0.74 10.23
N ALA A 146 -34.36 -0.65 9.21
CA ALA A 146 -34.74 -0.99 7.83
C ALA A 146 -35.15 -2.45 7.68
N LEU A 147 -34.46 -3.36 8.38
CA LEU A 147 -34.78 -4.78 8.36
C LEU A 147 -36.12 -5.07 9.04
N MET A 148 -36.42 -4.39 10.16
CA MET A 148 -37.71 -4.50 10.85
C MET A 148 -38.86 -3.95 10.02
N ALA A 149 -38.67 -2.80 9.35
CA ALA A 149 -39.65 -2.26 8.42
C ALA A 149 -39.94 -3.25 7.27
N ARG A 150 -38.89 -3.86 6.69
CA ARG A 150 -39.05 -4.87 5.65
C ARG A 150 -39.80 -6.11 6.14
N ARG A 151 -39.51 -6.57 7.36
CA ARG A 151 -40.23 -7.68 7.99
C ARG A 151 -41.72 -7.39 8.10
N ARG A 152 -42.10 -6.19 8.60
CA ARG A 152 -43.51 -5.79 8.71
C ARG A 152 -44.22 -5.76 7.36
N ALA A 153 -43.60 -5.12 6.36
CA ALA A 153 -44.17 -5.07 5.01
C ALA A 153 -44.44 -6.48 4.43
N LEU A 154 -43.51 -7.42 4.59
CA LEU A 154 -43.70 -8.80 4.10
C LEU A 154 -44.83 -9.55 4.82
N LEU A 155 -45.06 -9.26 6.12
CA LEU A 155 -46.18 -9.84 6.86
C LEU A 155 -47.51 -9.23 6.42
N GLU A 156 -47.55 -7.91 6.17
CA GLU A 156 -48.71 -7.20 5.62
C GLU A 156 -49.05 -7.66 4.20
N GLU A 157 -48.05 -8.01 3.39
CA GLU A 157 -48.20 -8.67 2.09
C GLU A 157 -48.77 -10.12 2.20
N GLY A 158 -48.96 -10.64 3.41
CA GLY A 158 -49.56 -11.96 3.66
C GLY A 158 -48.60 -13.14 3.48
N LEU A 159 -47.27 -12.90 3.47
CA LEU A 159 -46.33 -14.02 3.36
C LEU A 159 -46.32 -14.87 4.63
N PRO A 160 -46.19 -16.21 4.50
CA PRO A 160 -46.06 -17.09 5.66
C PRO A 160 -44.84 -16.71 6.53
N PRO A 161 -44.95 -16.73 7.88
CA PRO A 161 -43.87 -16.30 8.77
C PRO A 161 -42.51 -16.94 8.48
N GLY A 162 -42.47 -18.24 8.20
CA GLY A 162 -41.20 -18.92 7.86
C GLY A 162 -40.53 -18.39 6.60
N LYS A 163 -41.31 -17.97 5.60
CA LYS A 163 -40.79 -17.35 4.37
C LYS A 163 -40.27 -15.94 4.65
N VAL A 164 -40.96 -15.18 5.50
CA VAL A 164 -40.51 -13.85 5.97
C VAL A 164 -39.16 -13.97 6.67
N GLU A 165 -39.01 -14.89 7.63
CA GLU A 165 -37.75 -15.10 8.35
C GLU A 165 -36.60 -15.46 7.41
N ALA A 166 -36.85 -16.34 6.44
CA ALA A 166 -35.82 -16.72 5.46
C ALA A 166 -35.33 -15.53 4.61
N ILE A 167 -36.25 -14.67 4.17
CA ILE A 167 -35.93 -13.46 3.39
C ILE A 167 -35.15 -12.46 4.25
N VAL A 168 -35.67 -12.16 5.44
CA VAL A 168 -35.08 -11.22 6.40
C VAL A 168 -33.68 -11.67 6.82
N SER A 169 -33.52 -12.93 7.20
CA SER A 169 -32.22 -13.51 7.58
C SER A 169 -31.21 -13.46 6.42
N ARG A 170 -31.64 -13.74 5.19
CA ARG A 170 -30.78 -13.61 4.00
C ARG A 170 -30.35 -12.16 3.78
N GLN A 171 -31.25 -11.20 3.97
CA GLN A 171 -30.93 -9.77 3.86
C GLN A 171 -29.98 -9.32 4.96
N ALA A 172 -30.20 -9.73 6.21
CA ALA A 172 -29.32 -9.45 7.34
C ALA A 172 -27.90 -9.95 7.08
N ARG A 173 -27.75 -11.21 6.65
CA ARG A 173 -26.44 -11.82 6.31
C ARG A 173 -25.71 -11.04 5.21
N ARG A 174 -26.43 -10.56 4.18
CA ARG A 174 -25.85 -9.71 3.14
C ARG A 174 -25.39 -8.36 3.66
N MET A 175 -26.16 -7.73 4.55
CA MET A 175 -25.79 -6.46 5.19
C MET A 175 -24.53 -6.61 6.06
N LEU A 176 -24.47 -7.67 6.87
CA LEU A 176 -23.32 -7.99 7.71
C LEU A 176 -22.07 -8.27 6.87
N ARG A 177 -22.20 -9.09 5.81
CA ARG A 177 -21.09 -9.36 4.87
C ARG A 177 -20.53 -8.07 4.27
N ARG A 178 -21.37 -7.22 3.70
CA ARG A 178 -20.96 -5.95 3.09
C ARG A 178 -20.30 -5.01 4.10
N ARG A 179 -20.83 -4.96 5.33
CA ARG A 179 -20.29 -4.13 6.40
C ARG A 179 -18.92 -4.63 6.84
N ALA A 180 -18.76 -5.94 7.05
CA ALA A 180 -17.48 -6.56 7.38
C ALA A 180 -16.42 -6.32 6.31
N GLU A 181 -16.77 -6.50 5.03
CA GLU A 181 -15.88 -6.20 3.89
C GLU A 181 -15.46 -4.73 3.85
N THR A 182 -16.42 -3.83 4.08
CA THR A 182 -16.14 -2.38 4.11
C THR A 182 -15.18 -2.04 5.24
N ILE A 183 -15.43 -2.56 6.45
CA ILE A 183 -14.57 -2.32 7.62
C ILE A 183 -13.18 -2.89 7.36
N ALA A 184 -13.07 -4.18 7.07
CA ALA A 184 -11.77 -4.83 6.86
C ALA A 184 -10.95 -4.11 5.78
N ARG A 185 -11.56 -3.78 4.63
CA ARG A 185 -10.86 -3.07 3.56
C ARG A 185 -10.40 -1.67 3.96
N THR A 186 -11.28 -0.91 4.62
CA THR A 186 -10.98 0.46 5.05
C THR A 186 -9.82 0.46 6.04
N GLU A 187 -9.87 -0.44 7.01
CA GLU A 187 -8.85 -0.54 8.05
C GLU A 187 -7.50 -1.05 7.52
N PHE A 188 -7.50 -2.03 6.60
CA PHE A 188 -6.27 -2.50 5.96
C PHE A 188 -5.59 -1.40 5.14
N ILE A 189 -6.38 -0.66 4.34
CA ILE A 189 -5.85 0.44 3.52
C ILE A 189 -5.35 1.58 4.40
N ALA A 190 -6.05 1.89 5.49
CA ALA A 190 -5.59 2.90 6.44
C ALA A 190 -4.27 2.49 7.09
N ALA A 191 -4.21 1.27 7.64
CA ALA A 191 -3.03 0.75 8.30
C ALA A 191 -1.81 0.73 7.38
N GLN A 192 -1.94 0.20 6.15
CA GLN A 192 -0.82 0.14 5.22
C GLN A 192 -0.32 1.55 4.85
N ASN A 193 -1.21 2.47 4.52
CA ASN A 193 -0.80 3.81 4.05
C ASN A 193 -0.24 4.67 5.17
N HIS A 194 -0.87 4.68 6.34
CA HIS A 194 -0.35 5.45 7.47
C HIS A 194 0.98 4.89 7.96
N SER A 195 1.16 3.58 7.97
CA SER A 195 2.42 3.00 8.41
C SER A 195 3.53 3.17 7.37
N ARG A 196 3.23 3.24 6.06
CA ARG A 196 4.19 3.71 5.04
C ARG A 196 4.63 5.14 5.30
N LEU A 197 3.68 6.03 5.59
CA LEU A 197 3.97 7.43 5.86
C LEU A 197 4.89 7.59 7.09
N GLU A 198 4.60 6.88 8.18
CA GLU A 198 5.43 6.92 9.38
C GLU A 198 6.84 6.35 9.12
N ALA A 199 6.93 5.28 8.34
CA ALA A 199 8.21 4.72 7.92
C ALA A 199 9.05 5.73 7.13
N TRP A 200 8.44 6.46 6.19
CA TRP A 200 9.13 7.51 5.42
C TRP A 200 9.54 8.69 6.29
N ARG A 201 8.68 9.13 7.22
CA ARG A 201 9.03 10.20 8.18
C ARG A 201 10.24 9.83 9.03
N GLU A 202 10.30 8.58 9.51
CA GLU A 202 11.46 8.09 10.26
C GLU A 202 12.71 8.03 9.38
N ALA A 203 12.60 7.50 8.17
CA ALA A 203 13.70 7.49 7.21
C ALA A 203 14.21 8.92 6.91
N GLN A 204 13.33 9.92 6.90
CA GLN A 204 13.70 11.31 6.68
C GLN A 204 14.46 11.88 7.88
N ARG A 205 14.02 11.59 9.11
CA ARG A 205 14.71 11.97 10.35
C ARG A 205 16.12 11.39 10.43
N GLN A 206 16.27 10.15 9.97
CA GLN A 206 17.57 9.45 9.92
C GLN A 206 18.46 9.90 8.74
N GLY A 207 17.98 10.82 7.89
CA GLY A 207 18.72 11.28 6.71
C GLY A 207 18.80 10.25 5.58
N VAL A 208 18.05 9.15 5.66
CA VAL A 208 17.98 8.11 4.63
C VAL A 208 17.24 8.60 3.39
N ILE A 209 16.18 9.38 3.57
CA ILE A 209 15.47 10.06 2.47
C ILE A 209 15.66 11.57 2.57
N ARG A 210 15.73 12.23 1.40
CA ARG A 210 15.95 13.68 1.30
C ARG A 210 14.86 14.47 2.04
N ARG A 211 15.23 15.60 2.66
CA ARG A 211 14.28 16.49 3.36
C ARG A 211 13.15 17.02 2.46
N GLY A 212 13.38 17.13 1.16
CA GLY A 212 12.34 17.54 0.19
C GLY A 212 11.46 16.39 -0.33
N ALA A 213 11.57 15.17 0.21
CA ALA A 213 10.78 14.04 -0.24
C ALA A 213 9.28 14.32 -0.06
N MET A 214 8.49 13.88 -1.03
CA MET A 214 7.06 14.13 -1.10
C MET A 214 6.33 12.79 -1.09
N LYS A 215 5.05 12.83 -0.73
CA LYS A 215 4.11 11.73 -0.95
C LYS A 215 3.18 12.10 -2.10
N GLU A 216 2.93 11.14 -2.97
CA GLU A 216 1.97 11.25 -4.08
C GLU A 216 0.78 10.33 -3.81
N TRP A 217 -0.44 10.81 -4.06
CA TRP A 217 -1.65 9.98 -3.98
C TRP A 217 -1.86 9.18 -5.26
N VAL A 218 -1.97 7.87 -5.12
CA VAL A 218 -2.10 6.92 -6.24
C VAL A 218 -3.41 6.17 -6.14
N THR A 219 -4.19 6.22 -7.21
CA THR A 219 -5.46 5.48 -7.31
C THR A 219 -5.23 4.05 -7.76
N ALA A 220 -6.21 3.17 -7.52
CA ALA A 220 -6.17 1.80 -8.03
C ALA A 220 -6.23 1.70 -9.58
N PHE A 221 -6.62 2.79 -10.27
CA PHE A 221 -6.69 2.88 -11.73
C PHE A 221 -7.53 1.79 -12.40
N ASP A 222 -8.66 1.48 -11.80
CA ASP A 222 -9.63 0.55 -12.35
C ASP A 222 -11.00 1.23 -12.56
N GLU A 223 -11.94 0.49 -13.15
CA GLU A 223 -13.31 0.91 -13.47
C GLU A 223 -14.14 1.32 -12.25
N ARG A 224 -13.62 1.05 -11.04
CA ARG A 224 -14.27 1.34 -9.75
C ARG A 224 -13.63 2.54 -9.04
N THR A 225 -12.74 3.27 -9.70
CA THR A 225 -12.18 4.53 -9.18
C THR A 225 -13.28 5.59 -9.15
N CYS A 226 -13.61 6.08 -7.95
CA CYS A 226 -14.66 7.08 -7.77
C CYS A 226 -14.15 8.51 -8.08
N PRO A 227 -15.06 9.49 -8.30
CA PRO A 227 -14.67 10.87 -8.60
C PRO A 227 -13.77 11.52 -7.53
N ILE A 228 -14.00 11.23 -6.25
CA ILE A 228 -13.16 11.74 -5.14
C ILE A 228 -11.73 11.24 -5.29
N CYS A 229 -11.56 9.92 -5.49
CA CYS A 229 -10.23 9.32 -5.63
C CYS A 229 -9.54 9.76 -6.92
N SER A 230 -10.27 9.85 -8.03
CA SER A 230 -9.72 10.30 -9.30
C SER A 230 -9.20 11.74 -9.23
N ALA A 231 -9.89 12.62 -8.52
CA ALA A 231 -9.46 14.02 -8.35
C ALA A 231 -8.18 14.16 -7.51
N LEU A 232 -7.87 13.17 -6.67
CA LEU A 232 -6.66 13.14 -5.85
C LEU A 232 -5.46 12.52 -6.58
N HIS A 233 -5.69 11.81 -7.70
CA HIS A 233 -4.60 11.11 -8.35
C HIS A 233 -3.47 12.06 -8.79
N GLY A 234 -2.23 11.73 -8.42
CA GLY A 234 -1.06 12.54 -8.74
C GLY A 234 -0.89 13.77 -7.85
N GLU A 235 -1.81 14.04 -6.90
CA GLU A 235 -1.60 15.10 -5.92
C GLU A 235 -0.35 14.77 -5.11
N ARG A 236 0.58 15.73 -5.02
CA ARG A 236 1.83 15.62 -4.27
C ARG A 236 1.82 16.56 -3.08
N ARG A 237 2.28 16.07 -1.93
CA ARG A 237 2.44 16.87 -0.71
C ARG A 237 3.73 16.52 0.01
N PRO A 238 4.33 17.44 0.78
CA PRO A 238 5.34 17.07 1.76
C PRO A 238 4.83 15.96 2.68
N LEU A 239 5.73 15.13 3.22
CA LEU A 239 5.35 14.01 4.08
C LEU A 239 4.49 14.47 5.27
N ASP A 240 4.79 15.66 5.81
CA ASP A 240 4.14 16.23 6.99
C ASP A 240 2.91 17.09 6.72
N GLU A 241 2.53 17.28 5.45
CA GLU A 241 1.33 18.04 5.09
C GLU A 241 0.17 17.13 4.70
N PRO A 242 -1.08 17.51 4.98
CA PRO A 242 -2.24 16.78 4.49
C PRO A 242 -2.42 16.98 2.98
N PHE A 243 -3.07 16.00 2.34
CA PHE A 243 -3.64 16.18 1.00
C PHE A 243 -4.78 17.20 1.04
N SER A 244 -5.21 17.68 -0.14
CA SER A 244 -6.26 18.69 -0.32
C SER A 244 -7.57 18.39 0.44
N ILE A 245 -7.86 17.12 0.69
CA ILE A 245 -9.02 16.65 1.47
C ILE A 245 -8.80 16.59 2.99
N GLY A 246 -7.68 17.12 3.50
CA GLY A 246 -7.39 17.23 4.93
C GLY A 246 -6.89 15.94 5.60
N VAL A 247 -6.58 14.88 4.83
CA VAL A 247 -6.03 13.62 5.39
C VAL A 247 -4.56 13.47 5.04
N MET A 248 -3.80 12.85 5.94
CA MET A 248 -2.37 12.60 5.73
C MET A 248 -2.08 11.47 4.75
N ALA A 249 -2.98 10.49 4.66
CA ALA A 249 -2.85 9.31 3.84
C ALA A 249 -4.25 8.71 3.61
N PRO A 250 -4.44 7.86 2.59
CA PRO A 250 -5.67 7.10 2.41
C PRO A 250 -6.05 6.32 3.69
N PRO A 251 -7.35 6.07 3.92
CA PRO A 251 -8.45 6.19 2.96
C PRO A 251 -9.13 7.57 2.94
N ALA A 252 -9.58 8.00 1.75
CA ALA A 252 -10.47 9.15 1.59
C ALA A 252 -11.91 8.85 2.02
N HIS A 253 -12.37 7.61 1.82
CA HIS A 253 -13.74 7.17 2.11
C HIS A 253 -13.78 5.68 2.47
N PRO A 254 -14.90 5.16 3.02
CA PRO A 254 -15.06 3.73 3.25
C PRO A 254 -14.84 2.90 1.98
N ALA A 255 -14.17 1.76 2.12
CA ALA A 255 -13.77 0.87 1.02
C ALA A 255 -12.86 1.51 -0.06
N CYS A 256 -12.18 2.61 0.27
CA CYS A 256 -11.13 3.17 -0.58
C CYS A 256 -10.05 2.13 -0.90
N ARG A 257 -9.38 2.29 -2.05
CA ARG A 257 -8.31 1.41 -2.55
C ARG A 257 -7.05 2.16 -2.96
N CYS A 258 -7.00 3.45 -2.66
CA CYS A 258 -5.86 4.29 -2.99
C CYS A 258 -4.68 3.98 -2.08
N SER A 259 -3.50 4.29 -2.59
CA SER A 259 -2.25 4.21 -1.86
C SER A 259 -1.49 5.54 -1.95
N ILE A 260 -0.39 5.63 -1.22
CA ILE A 260 0.63 6.66 -1.40
C ILE A 260 1.92 6.05 -1.95
N ASN A 261 2.62 6.83 -2.77
CA ASN A 261 3.99 6.58 -3.20
C ASN A 261 4.93 7.67 -2.68
N LEU A 262 6.18 7.31 -2.42
CA LEU A 262 7.24 8.27 -2.12
C LEU A 262 7.81 8.80 -3.44
N VAL A 263 7.93 10.13 -3.57
CA VAL A 263 8.47 10.81 -4.76
C VAL A 263 9.49 11.88 -4.41
#